data_AF-A0A0P0V235-F1
#
_entry.id   AF-A0A0P0V235-F1
#
_cell.length_a   1.000
_cell.length_b   1.000
_cell.length_c   1.000
_cell.angle_alpha   90.00
_cell.angle_beta   90.00
_cell.angle_gamma   90.00
#
_symmetry.space_group_name_H-M   'P 1'
#
loop_
_entity.id
_entity.type
_entity.pdbx_description
1 polymer ?
#
loop_
_entity_poly.entity_id
_entity_poly.type
_entity_poly.pdbx_seq_one_letter_code
_entity_poly.pdbx_strand_id
1 'polypeptide(L)'
;MLSFMCRTSPSRWIYGNKTDIVISKYEGSFMVMVTQIGCMGTILAARKDESVFSDPTYNVLFGKRDEPLLLACARQLIEHIR
;
A
#
# COMPACT_ATOMS: atom_id res chain seq x y z
N MET A 1 -22.86 -9.71 5.98
CA MET A 1 -21.68 -10.18 6.74
C MET A 1 -20.45 -9.58 6.06
N LEU A 2 -19.93 -8.45 6.57
CA LEU A 2 -18.71 -7.88 6.00
C LEU A 2 -17.55 -8.85 6.26
N SER A 3 -17.08 -9.52 5.21
CA SER A 3 -15.89 -10.37 5.30
C SER A 3 -14.66 -9.46 5.28
N PHE A 4 -14.22 -9.05 6.46
CA PHE A 4 -12.89 -8.50 6.65
C PHE A 4 -11.90 -9.66 6.63
N MET A 5 -10.95 -9.61 5.70
CA MET A 5 -9.83 -10.55 5.67
C MET A 5 -8.52 -9.79 5.81
N CYS A 6 -7.97 -9.78 7.03
CA CYS A 6 -6.60 -9.38 7.29
C CYS A 6 -5.69 -10.59 7.08
N ARG A 7 -4.68 -10.44 6.22
CA ARG A 7 -3.57 -11.38 6.10
C ARG A 7 -2.27 -10.66 6.40
N THR A 8 -1.61 -11.10 7.46
CA THR A 8 -0.21 -10.77 7.71
C THR A 8 0.66 -11.79 6.99
N SER A 9 1.52 -11.32 6.08
CA SER A 9 2.53 -12.19 5.49
C SER A 9 3.69 -12.37 6.49
N PRO A 10 4.41 -13.51 6.45
CA PRO A 10 5.61 -13.68 7.25
C PRO A 10 6.60 -12.53 7.00
N SER A 11 7.23 -12.04 8.06
CA SER A 11 8.26 -11.00 7.98
C SER A 11 9.38 -11.43 7.03
N ARG A 12 9.83 -10.54 6.14
CA ARG A 12 10.92 -10.80 5.20
C ARG A 12 12.10 -9.86 5.44
N TRP A 13 13.31 -10.37 5.24
CA TRP A 13 14.51 -9.54 5.24
C TRP A 13 14.69 -8.93 3.85
N ILE A 14 14.62 -7.60 3.77
CA ILE A 14 14.80 -6.84 2.53
C ILE A 14 15.99 -5.90 2.76
N TYR A 15 17.06 -6.05 1.99
CA TYR A 15 18.30 -5.27 2.14
C TYR A 15 18.82 -5.22 3.59
N GLY A 16 18.72 -6.33 4.33
CA GLY A 16 19.16 -6.41 5.72
C GLY A 16 18.18 -5.84 6.75
N ASN A 17 17.04 -5.29 6.34
CA ASN A 17 16.00 -4.79 7.25
C ASN A 17 14.83 -5.77 7.35
N LYS A 18 14.44 -6.13 8.57
CA LYS A 18 13.21 -6.90 8.80
C LYS A 18 12.02 -6.04 8.39
N THR A 19 11.26 -6.54 7.43
CA THR A 19 10.11 -5.86 6.83
C THR A 19 8.86 -6.70 7.06
N ASP A 20 7.86 -6.09 7.67
CA ASP A 20 6.56 -6.69 7.89
C ASP A 20 5.57 -6.13 6.86
N ILE A 21 4.84 -7.03 6.20
CA ILE A 21 3.83 -6.68 5.20
C ILE A 21 2.48 -7.24 5.63
N VAL A 22 1.51 -6.33 5.80
CA VAL A 22 0.12 -6.65 6.14
C VAL A 22 -0.77 -6.22 4.99
N ILE A 23 -1.63 -7.13 4.52
CA ILE A 23 -2.62 -6.86 3.48
C ILE A 23 -4.00 -7.15 4.07
N SER A 24 -4.82 -6.10 4.13
CA SER A 24 -6.18 -6.16 4.65
C SER A 24 -7.17 -5.84 3.55
N LYS A 25 -8.11 -6.75 3.30
CA LYS A 25 -9.19 -6.54 2.34
C LYS A 25 -10.44 -6.06 3.07
N TYR A 26 -11.01 -4.95 2.57
CA TYR A 26 -12.28 -4.37 2.97
C TYR A 26 -13.27 -4.43 1.81
N GLU A 27 -14.53 -4.05 2.05
CA GLU A 27 -15.51 -3.90 0.98
C GLU A 27 -15.13 -2.72 0.09
N GLY A 28 -14.79 -3.00 -1.18
CA GLY A 28 -14.41 -1.99 -2.18
C GLY A 28 -13.03 -1.35 -1.99
N SER A 29 -12.21 -1.81 -1.05
CA SER A 29 -10.88 -1.25 -0.79
C SER A 29 -9.91 -2.30 -0.24
N PHE A 30 -8.61 -2.08 -0.44
CA PHE A 30 -7.56 -2.86 0.20
C PHE A 30 -6.57 -1.92 0.88
N MET A 31 -6.06 -2.33 2.03
CA MET A 31 -5.01 -1.64 2.75
C MET A 31 -3.76 -2.49 2.72
N VAL A 32 -2.64 -1.90 2.30
CA VAL A 32 -1.32 -2.54 2.30
C VAL A 32 -0.44 -1.72 3.21
N MET A 33 0.07 -2.36 4.25
CA MET A 33 1.01 -1.75 5.19
C MET A 33 2.35 -2.47 5.04
N VAL A 34 3.40 -1.68 4.81
CA VAL A 34 4.79 -2.15 4.77
C VAL A 34 5.55 -1.35 5.80
N THR A 35 6.04 -2.01 6.84
CA THR A 35 6.79 -1.34 7.92
C THR A 35 8.15 -1.99 8.13
N GLN A 36 9.14 -1.14 8.35
CA GLN A 36 10.46 -1.51 8.85
C GLN A 36 10.65 -0.79 10.18
N ILE A 37 11.17 -1.49 11.18
CA ILE A 37 11.54 -0.90 12.49
C ILE A 37 10.30 -0.36 13.26
N GLY A 38 9.08 -0.77 12.90
CA GLY A 38 7.85 -0.35 13.57
C GLY A 38 7.40 1.08 13.28
N CYS A 39 7.98 1.74 12.27
CA CYS A 39 7.54 3.07 11.84
C CYS A 39 6.30 2.98 10.94
N MET A 40 5.35 3.90 11.09
CA MET A 40 4.15 3.98 10.24
C MET A 40 4.50 4.39 8.80
N GLY A 41 5.49 5.27 8.62
CA GLY A 41 5.89 5.79 7.32
C GLY A 41 4.87 6.77 6.72
N THR A 42 4.67 6.68 5.40
CA THR A 42 3.76 7.53 4.63
C THR A 42 2.51 6.76 4.26
N ILE A 43 1.34 7.38 4.39
CA ILE A 43 0.05 6.80 4.01
C ILE A 43 -0.36 7.37 2.66
N LEU A 44 -0.57 6.47 1.70
CA LEU A 44 -1.04 6.79 0.36
C LEU A 44 -2.44 6.22 0.14
N ALA A 45 -3.33 7.04 -0.42
CA ALA A 45 -4.60 6.59 -0.96
C ALA A 45 -4.49 6.51 -2.47
N ALA A 46 -4.69 5.30 -3.01
CA ALA A 46 -4.85 5.09 -4.45
C ALA A 46 -6.33 4.89 -4.77
N ARG A 47 -6.85 5.66 -5.72
CA ARG A 47 -8.22 5.54 -6.21
C ARG A 47 -8.21 5.35 -7.72
N LYS A 48 -8.84 4.28 -8.18
CA LYS A 48 -9.14 4.12 -9.61
C LYS A 48 -10.59 4.55 -9.83
N ASP A 49 -10.81 5.56 -10.65
CA ASP A 49 -12.15 5.94 -11.07
C ASP A 49 -12.74 4.87 -12.02
N GLU A 50 -14.06 4.79 -12.11
CA GLU A 50 -14.74 3.72 -12.86
C GLU A 50 -14.45 3.71 -14.37
N SER A 51 -13.85 4.78 -14.89
CA SER A 51 -13.31 4.76 -16.25
C SER A 51 -12.20 3.72 -16.37
N VAL A 52 -12.46 2.67 -17.15
CA VAL A 52 -11.54 1.54 -17.36
C VAL A 52 -10.14 1.99 -17.79
N PHE A 53 -10.07 3.12 -18.51
CA PHE A 53 -8.86 3.68 -19.13
C PHE A 53 -8.13 4.75 -18.30
N SER A 54 -8.60 5.11 -17.10
CA SER A 54 -7.89 6.08 -16.27
C SER A 54 -6.81 5.40 -15.43
N ASP A 55 -5.64 6.04 -15.40
CA ASP A 55 -4.63 5.74 -14.38
C ASP A 55 -5.20 5.93 -12.97
N PRO A 56 -4.81 5.10 -11.99
CA PRO A 56 -5.15 5.36 -10.60
C PRO A 56 -4.55 6.69 -10.14
N THR A 57 -5.36 7.47 -9.42
CA THR A 57 -4.92 8.70 -8.75
C THR A 57 -4.34 8.34 -7.39
N TYR A 58 -3.20 8.94 -7.05
CA TYR A 58 -2.49 8.70 -5.79
C TYR A 58 -2.40 9.98 -4.97
N ASN A 59 -2.91 9.96 -3.74
CA ASN A 59 -2.90 11.08 -2.82
C ASN A 59 -2.15 10.70 -1.53
N VAL A 60 -1.19 11.52 -1.12
CA VAL A 60 -0.51 11.37 0.17
C VAL A 60 -1.41 11.93 1.28
N LEU A 61 -1.93 11.04 2.12
CA LEU A 61 -2.76 11.41 3.27
C LEU A 61 -1.91 11.86 4.47
N PHE A 62 -0.79 11.17 4.70
CA PHE A 62 0.12 11.45 5.81
C PHE A 62 1.56 11.12 5.41
N GLY A 63 2.54 11.86 5.93
CA GLY A 63 3.96 11.69 5.63
C GLY A 63 4.49 12.75 4.66
N LYS A 64 5.65 12.48 4.04
CA LYS A 64 6.28 13.41 3.11
C LYS A 64 5.58 13.37 1.75
N ARG A 65 5.16 14.55 1.25
CA ARG A 65 4.50 14.68 -0.06
C ARG A 65 5.49 14.78 -1.22
N ASP A 66 6.69 15.29 -0.96
CA ASP A 66 7.64 15.73 -1.99
C ASP A 66 8.66 14.65 -2.39
N GLU A 67 8.38 13.37 -2.11
CA GLU A 67 9.25 12.26 -2.50
C GLU A 67 8.62 11.49 -3.69
N PRO A 68 8.95 11.83 -4.96
CA PRO A 68 8.35 11.20 -6.13
C PRO A 68 8.63 9.69 -6.21
N LEU A 69 9.73 9.24 -5.60
CA LEU A 69 10.07 7.82 -5.49
C LEU A 69 9.00 7.02 -4.74
N LEU A 70 8.37 7.63 -3.74
CA LEU A 70 7.35 6.99 -2.92
C LEU A 70 6.08 6.68 -3.74
N LEU A 71 5.70 7.59 -4.64
CA LEU A 71 4.61 7.36 -5.59
C LEU A 71 4.96 6.26 -6.59
N ALA A 72 6.19 6.25 -7.11
CA ALA A 72 6.65 5.21 -8.03
C ALA A 72 6.62 3.81 -7.38
N CYS A 73 7.12 3.69 -6.14
CA CYS A 73 7.05 2.44 -5.38
C CYS A 73 5.61 1.99 -5.12
N ALA A 74 4.70 2.91 -4.79
CA ALA A 74 3.29 2.59 -4.57
C ALA A 74 2.59 2.11 -5.84
N ARG A 75 2.89 2.69 -7.00
CA ARG A 75 2.41 2.21 -8.31
C ARG A 75 2.86 0.77 -8.54
N GLN A 76 4.15 0.50 -8.38
CA GLN A 76 4.71 -0.85 -8.53
C GLN A 76 4.07 -1.86 -7.56
N LEU A 77 3.86 -1.49 -6.30
CA LEU A 77 3.22 -2.39 -5.32
C LEU A 77 1.79 -2.76 -5.74
N ILE A 78 0.99 -1.79 -6.20
CA ILE A 78 -0.40 -2.05 -6.61
C ILE A 78 -0.46 -2.92 -7.87
N GLU A 79 0.44 -2.71 -8.83
CA GLU A 79 0.52 -3.52 -10.04
C GLU A 79 0.73 -5.02 -9.75
N HIS A 80 1.46 -5.34 -8.68
CA HIS A 80 1.76 -6.72 -8.29
C HIS A 80 0.71 -7.35 -7.37
N ILE A 81 -0.20 -6.56 -6.78
CA ILE A 81 -1.26 -7.07 -5.89
C ILE A 81 -2.50 -7.51 -6.69
N ARG A 82 -2.65 -7.03 -7.93
CA ARG A 82 -3.77 -7.36 -8.83
C ARG A 82 -3.81 -8.85 -9.18
#